data_AF-A0A1I8HXB1-F1
#
_entry.id   AF-A0A1I8HXB1-F1
#
_cell.length_a   1.000
_cell.length_b   1.000
_cell.length_c   1.000
_cell.angle_alpha   90.00
_cell.angle_beta   90.00
_cell.angle_gamma   90.00
#
_symmetry.space_group_name_H-M   'P 1'
#
loop_
_entity.id
_entity.type
_entity.pdbx_description
1 polymer ?
#
loop_
_entity_poly.entity_id
_entity_poly.type
_entity_poly.pdbx_seq_one_letter_code
_entity_poly.pdbx_strand_id
1 'polypeptide(L)'
;VLRKDAYGKPVDVWACGVILYILLVGYPPFWDEDQSRLYAQIKAGAFDYPSPEWDTVTAEAKNLINQMLNTNPAKRITAAEALKHPWICQRERIASVVHRQETVECLKKFNARRKLKGAILTTMLATRNFSTSSASKVVTAAKKASGNGIRESADSGATTIEEAEEAKAVNCFNATLTSSGTVVKSDVCAGGGGGNETRKQEIIKVTEQLLQAIASSDFDTYSKLSDPQITAFEPEAFGNLIEGLDFHKFYFDHGKNSSKAVHTSILNPTVHLLSEDSACIAYIRLTQFLDKSNNPRSRQSEETRVWCRRDSKWINVHFHRSQGVPQAEPK
;
A
#
# COMPACT_ATOMS: atom_id res chain seq x y z
N VAL A 1 8.32 -22.97 4.55
CA VAL A 1 7.89 -21.54 4.35
C VAL A 1 8.17 -20.68 5.58
N LEU A 2 7.21 -20.32 6.47
CA LEU A 2 7.45 -19.32 7.54
C LEU A 2 8.53 -19.71 8.58
N ARG A 3 8.75 -21.02 8.80
CA ARG A 3 9.84 -21.56 9.63
C ARG A 3 11.18 -21.68 8.88
N LYS A 4 11.23 -21.27 7.61
CA LYS A 4 12.28 -21.53 6.61
C LYS A 4 12.54 -23.01 6.25
N ASP A 5 11.88 -23.95 6.92
CA ASP A 5 11.82 -25.37 6.51
C ASP A 5 11.52 -25.58 5.02
N ALA A 6 12.15 -26.62 4.45
CA ALA A 6 11.82 -27.18 3.15
C ALA A 6 10.33 -27.57 3.06
N TYR A 7 9.76 -27.47 1.87
CA TYR A 7 8.31 -27.58 1.68
C TYR A 7 7.95 -28.13 0.29
N GLY A 8 6.69 -28.53 0.15
CA GLY A 8 6.09 -29.07 -1.07
C GLY A 8 4.57 -29.14 -0.92
N LYS A 9 3.92 -30.04 -1.68
CA LYS A 9 2.45 -30.18 -1.82
C LYS A 9 1.58 -29.92 -0.56
N PRO A 10 1.96 -30.28 0.68
CA PRO A 10 1.18 -29.93 1.87
C PRO A 10 0.96 -28.41 2.10
N VAL A 11 1.75 -27.50 1.49
CA VAL A 11 1.50 -26.05 1.62
C VAL A 11 0.21 -25.63 0.94
N ASP A 12 -0.14 -26.26 -0.18
CA ASP A 12 -1.35 -25.95 -0.94
C ASP A 12 -2.60 -26.36 -0.14
N VAL A 13 -2.55 -27.49 0.57
CA VAL A 13 -3.65 -27.94 1.44
C VAL A 13 -3.85 -27.00 2.64
N TRP A 14 -2.78 -26.40 3.18
CA TRP A 14 -2.92 -25.36 4.21
C TRP A 14 -3.65 -24.13 3.64
N ALA A 15 -3.30 -23.69 2.44
CA ALA A 15 -4.01 -22.60 1.77
C ALA A 15 -5.49 -22.95 1.51
N CYS A 16 -5.79 -24.19 1.10
CA CYS A 16 -7.16 -24.69 1.00
C CYS A 16 -7.91 -24.64 2.35
N GLY A 17 -7.27 -24.97 3.47
CA GLY A 17 -7.86 -24.85 4.81
C GLY A 17 -8.22 -23.41 5.18
N VAL A 18 -7.32 -22.45 4.88
CA VAL A 18 -7.58 -21.01 5.08
C VAL A 18 -8.73 -20.52 4.19
N ILE A 19 -8.78 -20.96 2.93
CA ILE A 19 -9.85 -20.63 1.99
C ILE A 19 -11.20 -21.23 2.45
N LEU A 20 -11.21 -22.49 2.89
CA LEU A 20 -12.41 -23.18 3.38
C LEU A 20 -13.01 -22.47 4.61
N TYR A 21 -12.18 -22.04 5.55
CA TYR A 21 -12.62 -21.23 6.70
C TYR A 21 -13.31 -19.94 6.24
N ILE A 22 -12.67 -19.18 5.33
CA ILE A 22 -13.23 -17.93 4.77
C ILE A 22 -14.54 -18.18 4.00
N LEU A 23 -14.70 -19.33 3.33
CA LEU A 23 -15.93 -19.67 2.60
C LEU A 23 -17.12 -19.98 3.52
N LEU A 24 -16.88 -20.36 4.78
CA LEU A 24 -17.95 -20.69 5.74
C LEU A 24 -18.45 -19.48 6.55
N VAL A 25 -17.54 -18.56 6.93
CA VAL A 25 -17.87 -17.42 7.82
C VAL A 25 -17.46 -16.03 7.29
N GLY A 26 -16.76 -15.96 6.15
CA GLY A 26 -16.43 -14.69 5.47
C GLY A 26 -15.23 -13.92 6.00
N TYR A 27 -14.55 -14.39 7.05
CA TYR A 27 -13.33 -13.81 7.63
C TYR A 27 -12.20 -14.86 7.76
N PRO A 28 -10.92 -14.45 7.85
CA PRO A 28 -9.80 -15.40 7.89
C PRO A 28 -9.55 -16.01 9.29
N PRO A 29 -9.01 -17.24 9.39
CA PRO A 29 -8.66 -17.91 10.66
C PRO A 29 -7.44 -17.32 11.36
N PHE A 30 -6.63 -16.52 10.65
CA PHE A 30 -5.45 -15.86 11.20
C PHE A 30 -5.51 -14.39 10.80
N TRP A 31 -5.50 -13.50 11.79
CA TRP A 31 -5.44 -12.05 11.56
C TRP A 31 -4.77 -11.34 12.75
N ASP A 32 -3.88 -10.42 12.42
CA ASP A 32 -3.29 -9.44 13.30
C ASP A 32 -2.91 -8.22 12.44
N GLU A 33 -2.65 -7.09 13.07
CA GLU A 33 -2.11 -5.90 12.41
C GLU A 33 -0.58 -5.94 12.38
N ASP A 34 0.04 -6.57 13.39
CA ASP A 34 1.46 -6.86 13.45
C ASP A 34 1.79 -8.15 12.67
N GLN A 35 2.63 -8.07 11.63
CA GLN A 35 3.01 -9.24 10.84
C GLN A 35 3.76 -10.31 11.64
N SER A 36 4.55 -9.94 12.64
CA SER A 36 5.29 -10.89 13.49
C SER A 36 4.33 -11.69 14.37
N ARG A 37 3.27 -11.04 14.90
CA ARG A 37 2.18 -11.71 15.62
C ARG A 37 1.34 -12.59 14.70
N LEU A 38 0.95 -12.10 13.52
CA LEU A 38 0.26 -12.91 12.51
C LEU A 38 1.08 -14.16 12.12
N TYR A 39 2.39 -14.00 11.89
CA TYR A 39 3.27 -15.14 11.63
C TYR A 39 3.45 -16.03 12.87
N ALA A 40 3.34 -15.53 14.10
CA ALA A 40 3.32 -16.34 15.31
C ALA A 40 2.04 -17.19 15.40
N GLN A 41 0.85 -16.60 15.19
CA GLN A 41 -0.43 -17.31 15.10
C GLN A 41 -0.36 -18.46 14.08
N ILE A 42 0.09 -18.16 12.84
CA ILE A 42 0.23 -19.14 11.75
C ILE A 42 1.27 -20.23 12.09
N LYS A 43 2.41 -19.88 12.71
CA LYS A 43 3.43 -20.86 13.12
C LYS A 43 2.96 -21.77 14.25
N ALA A 44 2.09 -21.28 15.14
CA ALA A 44 1.48 -22.03 16.24
C ALA A 44 0.27 -22.87 15.79
N GLY A 45 -0.43 -22.44 14.72
CA GLY A 45 -1.75 -22.96 14.37
C GLY A 45 -2.84 -22.45 15.30
N ALA A 46 -2.66 -21.25 15.86
CA ALA A 46 -3.62 -20.61 16.75
C ALA A 46 -4.74 -19.97 15.92
N PHE A 47 -5.84 -20.70 15.77
CA PHE A 47 -7.13 -20.25 15.24
C PHE A 47 -8.25 -20.95 16.02
N ASP A 48 -9.46 -20.41 15.99
CA ASP A 48 -10.61 -20.89 16.74
C ASP A 48 -11.91 -20.85 15.91
N TYR A 49 -13.02 -21.17 16.57
CA TYR A 49 -14.36 -21.28 15.99
C TYR A 49 -15.35 -20.49 16.85
N PRO A 50 -15.30 -19.15 16.86
CA PRO A 50 -16.10 -18.33 17.77
C PRO A 50 -17.60 -18.39 17.46
N SER A 51 -18.40 -18.25 18.51
CA SER A 51 -19.85 -18.10 18.45
C SER A 51 -20.23 -16.64 18.19
N PRO A 52 -21.33 -16.35 17.46
CA PRO A 52 -22.36 -17.30 17.02
C PRO A 52 -22.10 -17.95 15.64
N GLU A 53 -21.20 -17.42 14.81
CA GLU A 53 -21.13 -17.78 13.38
C GLU A 53 -20.83 -19.27 13.18
N TRP A 54 -19.94 -19.82 14.01
CA TRP A 54 -19.55 -21.23 13.95
C TRP A 54 -20.52 -22.19 14.63
N ASP A 55 -21.49 -21.73 15.41
CA ASP A 55 -22.44 -22.63 16.10
C ASP A 55 -23.31 -23.40 15.10
N THR A 56 -23.65 -22.75 13.99
CA THR A 56 -24.39 -23.35 12.87
C THR A 56 -23.54 -24.23 11.95
N VAL A 57 -22.21 -24.29 12.15
CA VAL A 57 -21.28 -24.97 11.23
C VAL A 57 -20.95 -26.37 11.74
N THR A 58 -21.16 -27.37 10.89
CA THR A 58 -21.14 -28.79 11.28
C THR A 58 -19.76 -29.27 11.74
N ALA A 59 -19.75 -30.31 12.59
CA ALA A 59 -18.54 -30.84 13.19
C ALA A 59 -17.54 -31.35 12.14
N GLU A 60 -18.03 -31.86 11.00
CA GLU A 60 -17.23 -32.40 9.91
C GLU A 60 -16.56 -31.29 9.09
N ALA A 61 -17.17 -30.11 9.00
CA ALA A 61 -16.53 -28.93 8.41
C ALA A 61 -15.34 -28.47 9.26
N LYS A 62 -15.56 -28.33 10.57
CA LYS A 62 -14.52 -28.01 11.57
C LYS A 62 -13.42 -29.08 11.60
N ASN A 63 -13.78 -30.36 11.48
CA ASN A 63 -12.84 -31.47 11.41
C ASN A 63 -11.94 -31.39 10.16
N LEU A 64 -12.53 -31.14 8.97
CA LEU A 64 -11.76 -30.99 7.73
C LEU A 64 -10.79 -29.81 7.80
N ILE A 65 -11.23 -28.67 8.35
CA ILE A 65 -10.37 -27.49 8.57
C ILE A 65 -9.21 -27.84 9.53
N ASN A 66 -9.48 -28.51 10.66
CA ASN A 66 -8.44 -28.96 11.59
C ASN A 66 -7.40 -29.87 10.91
N GLN A 67 -7.84 -30.76 10.01
CA GLN A 67 -6.96 -31.64 9.26
C GLN A 67 -6.12 -30.90 8.19
N MET A 68 -6.66 -29.86 7.56
CA MET A 68 -5.95 -29.00 6.60
C MET A 68 -4.99 -28.01 7.28
N LEU A 69 -5.39 -27.43 8.42
CA LEU A 69 -4.62 -26.47 9.21
C LEU A 69 -3.73 -27.13 10.28
N ASN A 70 -3.40 -28.41 10.12
CA ASN A 70 -2.40 -29.07 10.95
C ASN A 70 -1.01 -28.44 10.69
N THR A 71 -0.34 -27.95 11.73
CA THR A 71 0.97 -27.28 11.60
C THR A 71 2.10 -28.22 11.20
N ASN A 72 1.98 -29.52 11.46
CA ASN A 72 2.93 -30.52 10.99
C ASN A 72 2.56 -30.97 9.56
N PRO A 73 3.37 -30.66 8.53
CA PRO A 73 3.03 -30.98 7.13
C PRO A 73 3.02 -32.48 6.82
N ALA A 74 3.63 -33.33 7.65
CA ALA A 74 3.59 -34.79 7.54
C ALA A 74 2.40 -35.44 8.27
N LYS A 75 1.64 -34.66 9.07
CA LYS A 75 0.36 -35.06 9.67
C LYS A 75 -0.84 -34.29 9.10
N ARG A 76 -0.60 -33.45 8.10
CA ARG A 76 -1.63 -32.70 7.37
C ARG A 76 -2.25 -33.61 6.31
N ILE A 77 -3.57 -33.58 6.21
CA ILE A 77 -4.30 -34.33 5.19
C ILE A 77 -3.79 -34.01 3.78
N THR A 78 -3.71 -35.00 2.90
CA THR A 78 -3.41 -34.76 1.48
C THR A 78 -4.67 -34.35 0.72
N ALA A 79 -4.51 -33.72 -0.46
CA ALA A 79 -5.65 -33.38 -1.32
C ALA A 79 -6.50 -34.62 -1.71
N ALA A 80 -5.86 -35.79 -1.87
CA ALA A 80 -6.54 -37.04 -2.23
C ALA A 80 -7.35 -37.66 -1.08
N GLU A 81 -6.99 -37.37 0.17
CA GLU A 81 -7.75 -37.76 1.37
C GLU A 81 -8.83 -36.72 1.68
N ALA A 82 -8.54 -35.42 1.50
CA ALA A 82 -9.51 -34.34 1.67
C ALA A 82 -10.71 -34.49 0.72
N LEU A 83 -10.48 -34.90 -0.53
CA LEU A 83 -11.52 -35.24 -1.50
C LEU A 83 -12.37 -36.46 -1.10
N LYS A 84 -11.89 -37.31 -0.16
CA LYS A 84 -12.61 -38.46 0.39
C LYS A 84 -13.27 -38.17 1.74
N HIS A 85 -13.09 -36.97 2.29
CA HIS A 85 -13.63 -36.61 3.60
C HIS A 85 -15.17 -36.62 3.59
N PRO A 86 -15.87 -37.09 4.64
CA PRO A 86 -17.34 -37.19 4.63
C PRO A 86 -18.06 -35.87 4.30
N TRP A 87 -17.53 -34.73 4.78
CA TRP A 87 -18.08 -33.40 4.46
C TRP A 87 -18.07 -33.06 2.95
N ILE A 88 -17.14 -33.64 2.18
CA ILE A 88 -17.05 -33.50 0.72
C ILE A 88 -17.86 -34.60 0.01
N CYS A 89 -17.59 -35.87 0.31
CA CYS A 89 -18.22 -37.01 -0.38
C CYS A 89 -19.70 -37.22 -0.06
N GLN A 90 -20.16 -36.84 1.14
CA GLN A 90 -21.52 -37.08 1.63
C GLN A 90 -22.26 -35.76 1.87
N ARG A 91 -21.93 -34.74 1.05
CA ARG A 91 -22.41 -33.35 1.16
C ARG A 91 -23.93 -33.26 1.36
N GLU A 92 -24.71 -34.04 0.62
CA GLU A 92 -26.19 -34.05 0.67
C GLU A 92 -26.75 -34.47 2.04
N ARG A 93 -25.97 -35.20 2.85
CA ARG A 93 -26.36 -35.72 4.17
C ARG A 93 -25.67 -35.02 5.34
N ILE A 94 -24.53 -34.36 5.09
CA ILE A 94 -23.64 -33.81 6.12
C ILE A 94 -23.48 -32.28 6.04
N ALA A 95 -23.60 -31.66 4.86
CA ALA A 95 -23.48 -30.22 4.74
C ALA A 95 -24.82 -29.53 5.07
N SER A 96 -24.77 -28.57 6.01
CA SER A 96 -25.92 -27.74 6.38
C SER A 96 -26.44 -26.93 5.18
N VAL A 97 -27.73 -27.10 4.87
CA VAL A 97 -28.46 -26.41 3.78
C VAL A 97 -28.93 -24.99 4.19
N VAL A 98 -28.63 -24.56 5.42
CA VAL A 98 -29.04 -23.25 5.95
C VAL A 98 -28.30 -22.12 5.21
N HIS A 99 -29.05 -21.18 4.64
CA HIS A 99 -28.50 -19.95 4.05
C HIS A 99 -27.92 -19.04 5.14
N ARG A 100 -26.64 -18.69 5.02
CA ARG A 100 -25.93 -17.80 5.96
C ARG A 100 -25.75 -16.41 5.34
N GLN A 101 -26.71 -15.52 5.59
CA GLN A 101 -26.69 -14.16 5.07
C GLN A 101 -25.47 -13.36 5.58
N GLU A 102 -25.13 -13.51 6.87
CA GLU A 102 -23.99 -12.83 7.50
C GLU A 102 -22.66 -13.23 6.85
N THR A 103 -22.44 -14.52 6.57
CA THR A 103 -21.29 -15.02 5.80
C THR A 103 -21.18 -14.30 4.44
N VAL A 104 -22.30 -14.11 3.72
CA VAL A 104 -22.30 -13.43 2.42
C VAL A 104 -21.91 -11.95 2.55
N GLU A 105 -22.30 -11.28 3.64
CA GLU A 105 -21.97 -9.87 3.88
C GLU A 105 -20.54 -9.66 4.38
N CYS A 106 -20.05 -10.53 5.26
CA CYS A 106 -18.63 -10.60 5.62
C CYS A 106 -17.77 -10.92 4.38
N LEU A 107 -18.18 -11.84 3.53
CA LEU A 107 -17.46 -12.18 2.29
C LEU A 107 -17.48 -11.02 1.26
N LYS A 108 -18.53 -10.19 1.21
CA LYS A 108 -18.54 -8.92 0.45
C LYS A 108 -17.50 -7.93 0.99
N LYS A 109 -17.52 -7.67 2.31
CA LYS A 109 -16.55 -6.77 3.00
C LYS A 109 -15.11 -7.26 2.82
N PHE A 110 -14.86 -8.56 3.00
CA PHE A 110 -13.55 -9.20 2.78
C PHE A 110 -13.09 -9.06 1.32
N ASN A 111 -13.95 -9.34 0.34
CA ASN A 111 -13.57 -9.16 -1.06
C ASN A 111 -13.32 -7.71 -1.44
N ALA A 112 -14.01 -6.72 -0.84
CA ALA A 112 -13.68 -5.31 -1.02
C ALA A 112 -12.29 -4.98 -0.46
N ARG A 113 -12.00 -5.34 0.81
CA ARG A 113 -10.68 -5.14 1.46
C ARG A 113 -9.55 -5.84 0.68
N ARG A 114 -9.81 -7.05 0.16
CA ARG A 114 -8.85 -7.84 -0.64
C ARG A 114 -8.64 -7.27 -2.04
N LYS A 115 -9.70 -6.86 -2.74
CA LYS A 115 -9.59 -6.21 -4.07
C LYS A 115 -8.82 -4.90 -3.96
N LEU A 116 -9.05 -4.11 -2.91
CA LEU A 116 -8.31 -2.87 -2.64
C LEU A 116 -6.81 -3.15 -2.43
N LYS A 117 -6.43 -4.02 -1.49
CA LYS A 117 -5.02 -4.38 -1.26
C LYS A 117 -4.36 -5.00 -2.50
N GLY A 118 -5.10 -5.82 -3.25
CA GLY A 118 -4.61 -6.45 -4.49
C GLY A 118 -4.39 -5.44 -5.61
N ALA A 119 -5.28 -4.45 -5.78
CA ALA A 119 -5.14 -3.41 -6.80
C ALA A 119 -3.89 -2.55 -6.57
N ILE A 120 -3.64 -2.15 -5.31
CA ILE A 120 -2.41 -1.41 -4.93
C ILE A 120 -1.17 -2.21 -5.32
N LEU A 121 -1.10 -3.51 -4.96
CA LEU A 121 0.03 -4.38 -5.32
C LEU A 121 0.16 -4.57 -6.84
N THR A 122 -0.94 -4.68 -7.59
CA THR A 122 -0.89 -4.75 -9.06
C THR A 122 -0.33 -3.47 -9.67
N THR A 123 -0.71 -2.30 -9.15
CA THR A 123 -0.14 -1.00 -9.56
C THR A 123 1.37 -0.93 -9.29
N MET A 124 1.83 -1.41 -8.12
CA MET A 124 3.26 -1.52 -7.77
C MET A 124 4.05 -2.55 -8.61
N LEU A 125 3.37 -3.50 -9.27
CA LEU A 125 4.00 -4.52 -10.13
C LEU A 125 3.94 -4.16 -11.63
N ALA A 126 2.89 -3.46 -12.08
CA ALA A 126 2.76 -3.00 -13.46
C ALA A 126 3.86 -1.99 -13.82
N THR A 127 4.15 -1.05 -12.92
CA THR A 127 5.31 -0.14 -13.00
C THR A 127 6.64 -0.87 -13.13
N ARG A 128 6.79 -2.02 -12.47
CA ARG A 128 7.99 -2.86 -12.56
C ARG A 128 8.14 -3.56 -13.91
N ASN A 129 7.05 -4.09 -14.47
CA ASN A 129 7.10 -4.88 -15.72
C ASN A 129 7.16 -4.02 -17.00
N PHE A 130 6.64 -2.79 -16.99
CA PHE A 130 6.76 -1.89 -18.16
C PHE A 130 8.22 -1.50 -18.47
N SER A 131 9.11 -1.64 -17.48
CA SER A 131 10.55 -1.34 -17.60
C SER A 131 11.35 -2.31 -18.49
N THR A 132 10.75 -3.42 -18.99
CA THR A 132 11.50 -4.50 -19.65
C THR A 132 11.07 -4.87 -21.08
N SER A 133 10.08 -4.20 -21.69
CA SER A 133 9.56 -4.60 -23.01
C SER A 133 9.28 -3.44 -23.98
N SER A 134 10.33 -3.00 -24.69
CA SER A 134 10.21 -2.43 -26.05
C SER A 134 11.60 -2.36 -26.70
N ALA A 135 11.86 -3.28 -27.65
CA ALA A 135 13.11 -3.30 -28.40
C ALA A 135 12.90 -2.84 -29.85
N SER A 136 13.79 -1.96 -30.31
CA SER A 136 14.23 -1.84 -31.71
C SER A 136 13.22 -1.41 -32.80
N LYS A 137 13.15 -0.10 -33.09
CA LYS A 137 13.49 0.59 -34.39
C LYS A 137 12.80 1.98 -34.51
N VAL A 138 13.49 3.12 -34.74
CA VAL A 138 14.24 3.62 -35.93
C VAL A 138 13.27 4.23 -36.98
N VAL A 139 13.35 5.50 -37.44
CA VAL A 139 14.36 6.59 -37.17
C VAL A 139 13.94 8.03 -37.65
N THR A 140 14.55 9.07 -37.05
CA THR A 140 14.77 10.50 -37.48
C THR A 140 13.67 11.52 -37.87
N ALA A 141 14.03 12.79 -37.56
CA ALA A 141 13.76 14.09 -38.24
C ALA A 141 12.56 14.93 -37.72
N ALA A 142 12.64 16.10 -37.05
CA ALA A 142 13.63 17.19 -36.84
C ALA A 142 13.47 18.47 -37.69
N LYS A 143 12.99 19.58 -37.09
CA LYS A 143 13.57 20.96 -37.21
C LYS A 143 12.94 22.05 -36.30
N LYS A 144 13.85 22.76 -35.60
CA LYS A 144 13.94 24.20 -35.19
C LYS A 144 12.75 25.20 -35.20
N ALA A 145 12.88 26.14 -34.23
CA ALA A 145 12.62 27.61 -34.26
C ALA A 145 11.34 28.15 -33.55
N SER A 146 11.29 29.38 -32.98
CA SER A 146 12.32 30.30 -32.41
C SER A 146 11.66 31.56 -31.77
N GLY A 147 12.26 32.16 -30.72
CA GLY A 147 11.87 33.46 -30.10
C GLY A 147 10.98 33.33 -28.84
N ASN A 148 11.20 33.94 -27.66
CA ASN A 148 11.65 35.30 -27.22
C ASN A 148 10.49 36.30 -27.10
N GLY A 149 10.18 36.96 -25.96
CA GLY A 149 10.78 36.99 -24.60
C GLY A 149 10.11 38.07 -23.71
N ILE A 150 10.71 38.48 -22.57
CA ILE A 150 10.32 39.60 -21.66
C ILE A 150 9.10 39.24 -20.74
N ARG A 151 9.17 39.18 -19.38
CA ARG A 151 9.43 40.18 -18.28
C ARG A 151 8.25 41.17 -18.08
N GLU A 152 7.91 41.76 -16.91
CA GLU A 152 8.29 41.73 -15.46
C GLU A 152 7.21 42.59 -14.70
N SER A 153 6.99 42.67 -13.36
CA SER A 153 7.58 42.08 -12.14
C SER A 153 6.66 42.29 -10.90
N ALA A 154 6.99 41.63 -9.76
CA ALA A 154 6.61 41.97 -8.36
C ALA A 154 5.13 41.78 -7.91
N ASP A 155 4.77 41.71 -6.61
CA ASP A 155 5.58 41.78 -5.36
C ASP A 155 5.06 40.84 -4.22
N SER A 156 5.88 40.75 -3.18
CA SER A 156 5.88 39.93 -1.97
C SER A 156 4.78 40.24 -0.92
N GLY A 157 4.56 39.31 0.01
CA GLY A 157 3.63 39.53 1.14
C GLY A 157 3.67 38.43 2.23
N ALA A 158 4.85 38.11 2.77
CA ALA A 158 5.02 37.03 3.75
C ALA A 158 4.80 37.48 5.21
N THR A 159 4.21 36.61 6.04
CA THR A 159 4.21 36.70 7.50
C THR A 159 4.44 35.32 8.12
N THR A 160 5.37 35.23 9.07
CA THR A 160 5.81 34.02 9.77
C THR A 160 5.32 34.00 11.21
N ILE A 161 4.81 32.87 11.69
CA ILE A 161 4.69 32.53 13.13
C ILE A 161 5.18 31.09 13.33
N GLU A 162 5.74 30.82 14.51
CA GLU A 162 6.71 29.76 14.79
C GLU A 162 6.07 28.40 15.14
N GLU A 163 6.88 27.34 15.02
CA GLU A 163 6.52 25.96 15.34
C GLU A 163 6.70 25.64 16.84
N ALA A 164 6.02 24.60 17.33
CA ALA A 164 6.29 23.99 18.62
C ALA A 164 6.38 22.45 18.47
N GLU A 165 7.54 21.88 18.82
CA GLU A 165 7.73 20.43 19.01
C GLU A 165 6.87 19.95 20.21
N GLU A 166 6.44 18.70 20.35
CA GLU A 166 7.20 17.45 20.22
C GLU A 166 6.24 16.24 20.19
N ALA A 167 6.47 15.25 19.32
CA ALA A 167 5.98 13.88 19.53
C ALA A 167 6.78 12.84 18.73
N LYS A 168 7.43 11.89 19.41
CA LYS A 168 8.13 10.76 18.78
C LYS A 168 7.11 9.69 18.38
N ALA A 169 7.11 9.25 17.11
CA ALA A 169 6.28 8.14 16.63
C ALA A 169 7.09 7.15 15.77
N VAL A 170 6.76 5.86 15.87
CA VAL A 170 7.51 4.75 15.24
C VAL A 170 6.86 4.35 13.91
N ASN A 171 7.66 4.29 12.84
CA ASN A 171 7.27 3.69 11.56
C ASN A 171 7.49 2.16 11.57
N CYS A 172 6.71 1.42 10.77
CA CYS A 172 6.97 0.01 10.49
C CYS A 172 6.66 -0.37 9.03
N PHE A 173 7.65 -0.22 8.15
CA PHE A 173 7.91 -1.28 7.16
C PHE A 173 9.37 -1.29 6.68
N ASN A 174 10.17 -2.22 7.20
CA ASN A 174 11.19 -3.00 6.47
C ASN A 174 11.87 -3.98 7.44
N ALA A 175 12.30 -5.14 6.93
CA ALA A 175 12.88 -6.20 7.77
C ALA A 175 14.41 -6.26 7.65
N THR A 176 15.11 -5.87 8.72
CA THR A 176 16.49 -6.28 9.06
C THR A 176 16.62 -6.31 10.60
N LEU A 177 17.52 -7.16 11.12
CA LEU A 177 17.69 -7.43 12.55
C LEU A 177 18.31 -6.26 13.34
N THR A 178 17.73 -5.95 14.51
CA THR A 178 18.45 -5.48 15.70
C THR A 178 17.80 -6.07 16.96
N SER A 179 18.50 -6.03 18.09
CA SER A 179 18.17 -6.73 19.33
C SER A 179 17.76 -5.81 20.47
N SER A 180 17.26 -6.42 21.55
CA SER A 180 16.93 -5.81 22.84
C SER A 180 15.66 -4.94 22.83
N GLY A 181 14.84 -5.07 23.87
CA GLY A 181 13.64 -4.27 24.04
C GLY A 181 13.24 -4.19 25.51
N THR A 182 12.14 -3.49 25.78
CA THR A 182 11.39 -3.57 27.04
C THR A 182 9.91 -3.38 26.72
N VAL A 183 9.03 -4.08 27.42
CA VAL A 183 7.57 -4.02 27.22
C VAL A 183 6.96 -2.93 28.08
N VAL A 184 6.06 -2.14 27.51
CA VAL A 184 5.02 -1.42 28.27
C VAL A 184 3.67 -1.87 27.71
N LYS A 185 2.75 -2.28 28.60
CA LYS A 185 1.37 -2.59 28.23
C LYS A 185 0.56 -1.32 28.04
N SER A 186 -0.37 -1.34 27.09
CA SER A 186 -1.63 -0.62 27.20
C SER A 186 -2.77 -1.58 26.87
N ASP A 187 -3.54 -1.94 27.90
CA ASP A 187 -4.78 -2.70 27.72
C ASP A 187 -5.87 -1.71 27.26
N VAL A 188 -6.38 -1.82 26.03
CA VAL A 188 -7.51 -1.03 25.52
C VAL A 188 -8.54 -1.97 24.87
N CYS A 189 -9.76 -1.94 25.39
CA CYS A 189 -10.86 -2.77 24.94
C CYS A 189 -11.50 -2.24 23.64
N ALA A 190 -12.40 -3.02 23.03
CA ALA A 190 -13.11 -2.62 21.83
C ALA A 190 -14.00 -1.38 22.07
N GLY A 191 -13.75 -0.29 21.33
CA GLY A 191 -14.62 0.89 21.34
C GLY A 191 -14.10 2.09 20.51
N GLY A 192 -14.96 2.67 19.68
CA GLY A 192 -14.86 4.07 19.18
C GLY A 192 -13.82 4.44 18.10
N GLY A 193 -12.61 3.87 18.10
CA GLY A 193 -11.45 4.48 17.41
C GLY A 193 -11.41 4.46 15.87
N GLY A 194 -12.23 3.64 15.19
CA GLY A 194 -11.99 3.23 13.79
C GLY A 194 -12.08 4.31 12.70
N GLY A 195 -12.74 5.44 12.96
CA GLY A 195 -12.96 6.49 11.96
C GLY A 195 -11.67 7.19 11.49
N ASN A 196 -10.85 7.65 12.44
CA ASN A 196 -9.66 8.44 12.12
C ASN A 196 -8.58 7.62 11.42
N GLU A 197 -8.36 6.36 11.81
CA GLU A 197 -7.39 5.51 11.12
C GLU A 197 -7.85 5.18 9.70
N THR A 198 -9.15 4.94 9.49
CA THR A 198 -9.70 4.75 8.14
C THR A 198 -9.46 5.99 7.25
N ARG A 199 -9.60 7.20 7.80
CA ARG A 199 -9.30 8.46 7.08
C ARG A 199 -7.80 8.63 6.81
N LYS A 200 -6.90 8.27 7.73
CA LYS A 200 -5.45 8.27 7.48
C LYS A 200 -5.06 7.33 6.32
N GLN A 201 -5.62 6.12 6.30
CA GLN A 201 -5.41 5.15 5.22
C GLN A 201 -5.92 5.68 3.86
N GLU A 202 -6.98 6.49 3.85
CA GLU A 202 -7.45 7.16 2.63
C GLU A 202 -6.46 8.21 2.09
N ILE A 203 -5.90 9.06 2.97
CA ILE A 203 -4.89 10.07 2.62
C ILE A 203 -3.60 9.41 2.10
N ILE A 204 -3.14 8.32 2.72
CA ILE A 204 -2.00 7.53 2.23
C ILE A 204 -2.30 7.00 0.82
N LYS A 205 -3.44 6.35 0.63
CA LYS A 205 -3.84 5.76 -0.66
C LYS A 205 -3.96 6.79 -1.79
N VAL A 206 -4.55 7.96 -1.56
CA VAL A 206 -4.64 8.99 -2.62
C VAL A 206 -3.26 9.59 -2.94
N THR A 207 -2.37 9.65 -1.95
CA THR A 207 -0.95 10.01 -2.15
C THR A 207 -0.20 8.96 -2.98
N GLU A 208 -0.41 7.66 -2.73
CA GLU A 208 0.12 6.58 -3.59
C GLU A 208 -0.39 6.71 -5.03
N GLN A 209 -1.68 7.04 -5.23
CA GLN A 209 -2.26 7.24 -6.56
C GLN A 209 -1.66 8.45 -7.31
N LEU A 210 -1.40 9.55 -6.61
CA LEU A 210 -0.74 10.74 -7.18
C LEU A 210 0.73 10.44 -7.53
N LEU A 211 1.49 9.81 -6.62
CA LEU A 211 2.88 9.42 -6.88
C LEU A 211 2.99 8.42 -8.03
N GLN A 212 2.01 7.52 -8.16
CA GLN A 212 1.89 6.64 -9.31
C GLN A 212 1.68 7.43 -10.61
N ALA A 213 0.76 8.39 -10.65
CA ALA A 213 0.52 9.20 -11.84
C ALA A 213 1.79 9.94 -12.31
N ILE A 214 2.55 10.51 -11.35
CA ILE A 214 3.87 11.10 -11.60
C ILE A 214 4.84 10.05 -12.18
N ALA A 215 4.94 8.87 -11.55
CA ALA A 215 5.86 7.82 -11.98
C ALA A 215 5.55 7.24 -13.38
N SER A 216 4.28 7.21 -13.80
CA SER A 216 3.87 6.80 -15.16
C SER A 216 3.81 7.95 -16.17
N SER A 217 4.17 9.19 -15.79
CA SER A 217 3.99 10.39 -16.62
C SER A 217 2.54 10.59 -17.11
N ASP A 218 1.57 10.27 -16.25
CA ASP A 218 0.14 10.41 -16.49
C ASP A 218 -0.35 11.78 -15.96
N PHE A 219 -0.29 12.80 -16.83
CA PHE A 219 -0.76 14.14 -16.52
C PHE A 219 -2.29 14.20 -16.36
N ASP A 220 -3.03 13.32 -17.04
CA ASP A 220 -4.50 13.29 -17.00
C ASP A 220 -5.01 12.79 -15.64
N THR A 221 -4.31 11.89 -14.97
CA THR A 221 -4.62 11.50 -13.59
C THR A 221 -4.07 12.53 -12.59
N TYR A 222 -2.86 13.05 -12.80
CA TYR A 222 -2.26 14.05 -11.91
C TYR A 222 -3.09 15.35 -11.82
N SER A 223 -3.57 15.87 -12.96
CA SER A 223 -4.42 17.07 -13.03
C SER A 223 -5.83 16.88 -12.45
N LYS A 224 -6.30 15.64 -12.29
CA LYS A 224 -7.58 15.31 -11.62
C LYS A 224 -7.43 15.12 -10.10
N LEU A 225 -6.20 14.95 -9.61
CA LEU A 225 -5.84 14.78 -8.20
C LEU A 225 -5.18 16.02 -7.58
N SER A 226 -4.86 17.03 -8.39
CA SER A 226 -4.26 18.31 -7.98
C SER A 226 -5.21 19.46 -8.24
N ASP A 227 -5.08 20.54 -7.45
CA ASP A 227 -5.83 21.77 -7.68
C ASP A 227 -5.33 22.46 -8.97
N PRO A 228 -6.20 23.03 -9.83
CA PRO A 228 -5.79 23.90 -10.93
C PRO A 228 -4.90 25.07 -10.49
N GLN A 229 -5.02 25.52 -9.24
CA GLN A 229 -4.18 26.53 -8.57
C GLN A 229 -3.28 25.90 -7.48
N ILE A 230 -2.85 24.64 -7.65
CA ILE A 230 -1.95 23.97 -6.69
C ILE A 230 -0.68 24.82 -6.46
N THR A 231 -0.35 25.05 -5.20
CA THR A 231 0.90 25.75 -4.84
C THR A 231 2.02 24.75 -4.58
N ALA A 232 3.25 25.04 -5.01
CA ALA A 232 4.37 24.13 -4.82
C ALA A 232 5.69 24.83 -4.47
N PHE A 233 6.42 24.24 -3.52
CA PHE A 233 7.86 24.44 -3.33
C PHE A 233 8.59 23.16 -3.74
N GLU A 234 9.47 23.21 -4.73
CA GLU A 234 10.34 22.09 -5.08
C GLU A 234 11.73 22.58 -5.56
N PRO A 235 12.77 21.73 -5.55
CA PRO A 235 14.14 22.16 -5.87
C PRO A 235 14.25 22.77 -7.28
N GLU A 236 13.46 22.25 -8.21
CA GLU A 236 13.30 22.70 -9.58
C GLU A 236 12.75 24.13 -9.69
N ALA A 237 12.07 24.65 -8.67
CA ALA A 237 11.60 26.04 -8.58
C ALA A 237 12.66 27.03 -8.08
N PHE A 238 13.87 26.56 -7.72
CA PHE A 238 14.98 27.37 -7.22
C PHE A 238 14.63 28.27 -6.01
N GLY A 239 13.75 27.78 -5.13
CA GLY A 239 13.31 28.49 -3.92
C GLY A 239 12.13 29.45 -4.10
N ASN A 240 11.57 29.54 -5.31
CA ASN A 240 10.35 30.30 -5.57
C ASN A 240 9.09 29.46 -5.27
N LEU A 241 7.98 30.12 -4.94
CA LEU A 241 6.67 29.50 -4.93
C LEU A 241 6.17 29.33 -6.37
N ILE A 242 5.74 28.14 -6.72
CA ILE A 242 5.07 27.82 -7.99
C ILE A 242 3.56 27.80 -7.77
N GLU A 243 2.81 28.31 -8.74
CA GLU A 243 1.34 28.22 -8.77
C GLU A 243 0.86 27.49 -10.02
N GLY A 244 -0.11 26.59 -9.84
CA GLY A 244 -0.80 25.88 -10.91
C GLY A 244 -0.06 24.67 -11.50
N LEU A 245 -0.66 24.11 -12.55
CA LEU A 245 -0.25 22.83 -13.13
C LEU A 245 0.80 22.95 -14.24
N ASP A 246 0.97 24.13 -14.87
CA ASP A 246 1.76 24.27 -16.10
C ASP A 246 3.27 24.05 -15.88
N PHE A 247 3.82 24.51 -14.74
CA PHE A 247 5.21 24.24 -14.37
C PHE A 247 5.47 22.74 -14.26
N HIS A 248 4.58 22.02 -13.55
CA HIS A 248 4.63 20.57 -13.42
C HIS A 248 4.44 19.88 -14.79
N LYS A 249 3.52 20.37 -15.63
CA LYS A 249 3.20 19.80 -16.95
C LYS A 249 4.44 19.69 -17.85
N PHE A 250 5.35 20.66 -17.80
CA PHE A 250 6.62 20.61 -18.52
C PHE A 250 7.39 19.30 -18.27
N TYR A 251 7.40 18.81 -17.01
CA TYR A 251 8.06 17.56 -16.63
C TYR A 251 7.28 16.31 -17.05
N PHE A 252 5.95 16.36 -17.14
CA PHE A 252 5.14 15.26 -17.71
C PHE A 252 5.32 15.12 -19.23
N ASP A 253 5.46 16.25 -19.93
CA ASP A 253 5.69 16.29 -21.37
C ASP A 253 7.12 15.82 -21.72
N HIS A 254 8.14 16.29 -20.99
CA HIS A 254 9.56 16.13 -21.37
C HIS A 254 10.39 15.18 -20.49
N GLY A 255 9.94 14.83 -19.28
CA GLY A 255 10.71 14.08 -18.28
C GLY A 255 11.01 12.61 -18.61
N LYS A 256 10.34 12.07 -19.64
CA LYS A 256 10.36 10.66 -20.09
C LYS A 256 11.73 10.10 -20.51
N ASN A 257 12.79 10.92 -20.51
CA ASN A 257 14.14 10.58 -20.99
C ASN A 257 15.20 10.40 -19.88
N SER A 258 14.85 10.52 -18.59
CA SER A 258 15.86 10.58 -17.51
C SER A 258 16.32 9.24 -16.92
N SER A 259 15.46 8.22 -16.86
CA SER A 259 15.79 6.89 -16.32
C SER A 259 14.85 5.79 -16.85
N LYS A 260 15.38 4.58 -17.07
CA LYS A 260 14.68 3.48 -17.80
C LYS A 260 13.77 2.60 -16.95
N ALA A 261 13.98 2.61 -15.64
CA ALA A 261 13.18 1.90 -14.66
C ALA A 261 13.15 2.77 -13.41
N VAL A 262 11.98 2.94 -12.80
CA VAL A 262 11.79 3.77 -11.60
C VAL A 262 10.93 2.99 -10.60
N HIS A 263 11.48 2.73 -9.42
CA HIS A 263 10.76 2.15 -8.29
C HIS A 263 10.68 3.20 -7.18
N THR A 264 9.49 3.50 -6.68
CA THR A 264 9.24 4.50 -5.62
C THR A 264 8.69 3.79 -4.39
N SER A 265 9.25 4.11 -3.22
CA SER A 265 8.73 3.69 -1.92
C SER A 265 8.46 4.90 -1.03
N ILE A 266 7.34 4.88 -0.32
CA ILE A 266 7.02 5.83 0.77
C ILE A 266 7.56 5.24 2.08
N LEU A 267 8.29 6.04 2.86
CA LEU A 267 8.84 5.68 4.16
C LEU A 267 8.36 6.70 5.22
N ASN A 268 8.04 6.22 6.42
CA ASN A 268 7.59 7.03 7.56
C ASN A 268 6.41 7.99 7.25
N PRO A 269 5.30 7.56 6.61
CA PRO A 269 4.19 8.47 6.30
C PRO A 269 3.43 8.92 7.55
N THR A 270 3.56 10.20 7.90
CA THR A 270 2.85 10.84 9.01
C THR A 270 1.66 11.63 8.46
N VAL A 271 0.44 11.24 8.83
CA VAL A 271 -0.81 11.93 8.43
C VAL A 271 -1.41 12.69 9.61
N HIS A 272 -1.60 14.01 9.44
CA HIS A 272 -2.38 14.85 10.34
C HIS A 272 -3.74 15.13 9.69
N LEU A 273 -4.83 14.81 10.39
CA LEU A 273 -6.18 15.18 9.99
C LEU A 273 -6.49 16.55 10.62
N LEU A 274 -6.73 17.56 9.80
CA LEU A 274 -6.84 18.97 10.22
C LEU A 274 -8.31 19.39 10.42
N SER A 275 -9.22 18.84 9.63
CA SER A 275 -10.68 18.97 9.80
C SER A 275 -11.38 17.69 9.29
N GLU A 276 -12.66 17.75 8.89
CA GLU A 276 -13.27 16.68 8.09
C GLU A 276 -12.77 16.70 6.63
N ASP A 277 -12.65 17.89 6.05
CA ASP A 277 -12.32 18.14 4.65
C ASP A 277 -10.85 18.53 4.39
N SER A 278 -9.99 18.50 5.40
CA SER A 278 -8.56 18.81 5.25
C SER A 278 -7.64 17.89 6.05
N ALA A 279 -6.50 17.57 5.44
CA ALA A 279 -5.42 16.79 6.03
C ALA A 279 -4.08 17.19 5.41
N CYS A 280 -2.97 16.93 6.10
CA CYS A 280 -1.65 16.92 5.50
C CYS A 280 -0.94 15.58 5.75
N ILE A 281 -0.03 15.23 4.84
CA ILE A 281 0.82 14.05 4.94
C ILE A 281 2.28 14.44 4.65
N ALA A 282 3.19 14.10 5.54
CA ALA A 282 4.63 14.23 5.36
C ALA A 282 5.26 12.83 5.29
N TYR A 283 6.19 12.62 4.37
CA TYR A 283 6.85 11.33 4.16
C TYR A 283 8.23 11.47 3.53
N ILE A 284 9.06 10.43 3.69
CA ILE A 284 10.31 10.29 2.95
C ILE A 284 10.04 9.43 1.72
N ARG A 285 10.30 9.96 0.52
CA ARG A 285 10.22 9.23 -0.73
C ARG A 285 11.61 8.70 -1.11
N LEU A 286 11.73 7.38 -1.19
CA LEU A 286 12.91 6.73 -1.77
C LEU A 286 12.62 6.37 -3.23
N THR A 287 13.37 6.94 -4.16
CA THR A 287 13.25 6.68 -5.60
C THR A 287 14.50 5.97 -6.11
N GLN A 288 14.35 4.73 -6.54
CA GLN A 288 15.41 3.91 -7.14
C GLN A 288 15.28 3.95 -8.66
N PHE A 289 16.38 4.21 -9.36
CA PHE A 289 16.37 4.42 -10.81
C PHE A 289 17.66 3.94 -11.49
N LEU A 290 17.59 3.68 -12.79
CA LEU A 290 18.78 3.41 -13.62
C LEU A 290 19.35 4.72 -14.18
N ASP A 291 20.64 4.97 -13.96
CA ASP A 291 21.35 6.13 -14.54
C ASP A 291 21.67 5.94 -16.03
N LYS A 292 22.32 6.92 -16.65
CA LYS A 292 22.66 6.90 -18.09
C LYS A 292 23.57 5.73 -18.50
N SER A 293 24.32 5.17 -17.55
CA SER A 293 25.18 3.99 -17.75
C SER A 293 24.45 2.67 -17.45
N ASN A 294 23.16 2.74 -17.11
CA ASN A 294 22.32 1.65 -16.57
C ASN A 294 22.75 1.16 -15.18
N ASN A 295 23.50 1.94 -14.40
CA ASN A 295 23.79 1.55 -13.02
C ASN A 295 22.58 1.88 -12.12
N PRO A 296 22.25 1.02 -11.13
CA PRO A 296 21.21 1.32 -10.15
C PRO A 296 21.69 2.43 -9.21
N ARG A 297 20.92 3.51 -9.14
CA ARG A 297 21.09 4.63 -8.20
C ARG A 297 19.83 4.78 -7.35
N SER A 298 19.96 5.42 -6.20
CA SER A 298 18.84 5.78 -5.33
C SER A 298 18.90 7.27 -5.01
N ARG A 299 17.73 7.92 -4.89
CA ARG A 299 17.58 9.30 -4.42
C ARG A 299 16.53 9.33 -3.32
N GLN A 300 16.83 10.09 -2.26
CA GLN A 300 15.87 10.46 -1.24
C GLN A 300 15.32 11.87 -1.51
N SER A 301 14.03 12.06 -1.27
CA SER A 301 13.42 13.38 -1.15
C SER A 301 12.33 13.33 -0.09
N GLU A 302 12.34 14.28 0.83
CA GLU A 302 11.27 14.47 1.80
C GLU A 302 10.15 15.25 1.09
N GLU A 303 8.91 14.79 1.24
CA GLU A 303 7.75 15.31 0.54
C GLU A 303 6.59 15.53 1.53
N THR A 304 5.99 16.72 1.50
CA THR A 304 4.81 17.09 2.29
C THR A 304 3.68 17.51 1.35
N ARG A 305 2.48 16.96 1.52
CA ARG A 305 1.28 17.29 0.73
C ARG A 305 0.12 17.70 1.61
N VAL A 306 -0.56 18.78 1.23
CA VAL A 306 -1.84 19.20 1.82
C VAL A 306 -2.97 18.74 0.90
N TRP A 307 -3.94 18.05 1.48
CA TRP A 307 -5.11 17.49 0.83
C TRP A 307 -6.38 18.18 1.32
N CYS A 308 -7.22 18.61 0.39
CA CYS A 308 -8.54 19.18 0.64
C CYS A 308 -9.61 18.32 -0.04
N ARG A 309 -10.72 18.03 0.63
CA ARG A 309 -11.85 17.29 0.07
C ARG A 309 -12.82 18.29 -0.58
N ARG A 310 -13.08 18.13 -1.88
CA ARG A 310 -14.08 18.88 -2.66
C ARG A 310 -14.93 17.90 -3.45
N ASP A 311 -16.24 18.07 -3.46
CA ASP A 311 -17.20 17.16 -4.13
C ASP A 311 -16.95 15.67 -3.79
N SER A 312 -16.68 15.40 -2.51
CA SER A 312 -16.32 14.07 -1.97
C SER A 312 -15.05 13.43 -2.57
N LYS A 313 -14.14 14.22 -3.14
CA LYS A 313 -12.84 13.79 -3.68
C LYS A 313 -11.69 14.53 -2.99
N TRP A 314 -10.61 13.83 -2.68
CA TRP A 314 -9.39 14.45 -2.18
C TRP A 314 -8.56 15.05 -3.32
N ILE A 315 -8.22 16.33 -3.19
CA ILE A 315 -7.44 17.14 -4.13
C ILE A 315 -6.21 17.69 -3.42
N ASN A 316 -5.03 17.58 -4.04
CA ASN A 316 -3.78 18.11 -3.51
C ASN A 316 -3.71 19.63 -3.81
N VAL A 317 -3.73 20.46 -2.75
CA VAL A 317 -3.79 21.93 -2.85
C VAL A 317 -2.43 22.61 -2.61
N HIS A 318 -1.53 21.94 -1.88
CA HIS A 318 -0.15 22.40 -1.67
C HIS A 318 0.82 21.21 -1.63
N PHE A 319 2.04 21.42 -2.12
CA PHE A 319 3.12 20.45 -2.12
C PHE A 319 4.49 21.09 -1.79
N HIS A 320 5.28 20.44 -0.93
CA HIS A 320 6.67 20.80 -0.69
C HIS A 320 7.56 19.56 -0.89
N ARG A 321 8.66 19.70 -1.65
CA ARG A 321 9.75 18.72 -1.77
C ARG A 321 11.09 19.33 -1.38
N SER A 322 11.85 18.66 -0.51
CA SER A 322 13.29 18.86 -0.35
C SER A 322 14.08 17.70 -0.99
N GLN A 323 15.38 17.89 -1.19
CA GLN A 323 16.28 16.78 -1.52
C GLN A 323 16.98 16.31 -0.24
N GLY A 324 16.98 15.00 0.00
CA GLY A 324 17.75 14.44 1.10
C GLY A 324 19.25 14.68 0.87
N VAL A 325 19.97 15.08 1.91
CA VAL A 325 21.42 15.32 1.84
C VAL A 325 22.12 14.06 1.32
N PRO A 326 23.02 14.15 0.31
CA PRO A 326 23.77 13.00 -0.15
C PRO A 326 24.59 12.40 0.99
N GLN A 327 24.27 11.16 1.40
CA GLN A 327 25.23 10.38 2.19
C GLN A 327 26.48 10.17 1.34
N ALA A 328 27.65 10.45 1.92
CA ALA A 328 28.92 10.31 1.23
C ALA A 328 29.09 8.88 0.70
N GLU A 329 29.61 8.74 -0.53
CA GLU A 329 29.86 7.41 -1.10
C GLU A 329 30.81 6.61 -0.17
N PRO A 330 30.52 5.32 0.09
CA PRO A 330 31.38 4.49 0.91
C PRO A 330 32.76 4.36 0.26
N LYS A 331 33.80 4.58 1.07
CA LYS A 331 35.22 4.41 0.69
C LYS A 331 35.61 2.93 0.63
#